data_AF-A0A6D2KBW9-F1
#
_entry.id   AF-A0A6D2KBW9-F1
#
_cell.length_a   1.000
_cell.length_b   1.000
_cell.length_c   1.000
_cell.angle_alpha   90.00
_cell.angle_beta   90.00
_cell.angle_gamma   90.00
#
_symmetry.space_group_name_H-M   'P 1'
#
loop_
_entity.id
_entity.type
_entity.pdbx_description
1 polymer ?
#
loop_
_entity_poly.entity_id
_entity_poly.type
_entity_poly.pdbx_seq_one_letter_code
_entity_poly.pdbx_strand_id
1 'polypeptide(L)'
;MLGATFTDVAIWIFYPFNGPAKAKVKFVNLPLGKIGEHIGDWEHATLRISNFNGELWKMFLSQHSGGVWIDACDLEFGGGGGGSNKPVAYASLHGHAMYAKPGLVLQGDDGVGIRNDTAKSKKVVDTGSGYEVIAAEYGDGDDGGGVAEPPWVNYLRKWGPKIDYSVDDDVKRIARLLPGPLKKAFVNFSRKIPDEVYGEDGPTGPKLKGNWSGDEN
;
A
#
# COMPACT_ATOMS: atom_id res chain seq x y z
N MET A 1 -7.79 17.97 12.67
CA MET A 1 -8.61 17.52 13.82
C MET A 1 -10.09 17.77 13.56
N LEU A 2 -10.73 16.86 12.83
CA LEU A 2 -12.15 16.86 12.48
C LEU A 2 -13.00 15.99 13.44
N GLY A 3 -12.45 15.56 14.59
CA GLY A 3 -13.00 14.49 15.43
C GLY A 3 -14.44 14.65 15.92
N ALA A 4 -15.00 15.87 15.93
CA ALA A 4 -16.42 16.10 16.22
C ALA A 4 -17.35 15.80 15.02
N THR A 5 -16.86 16.03 13.79
CA THR A 5 -17.64 15.90 12.54
C THR A 5 -17.49 14.54 11.86
N PHE A 6 -16.34 13.90 12.03
CA PHE A 6 -16.03 12.62 11.42
C PHE A 6 -15.33 11.70 12.41
N THR A 7 -15.53 10.40 12.23
CA THR A 7 -14.73 9.34 12.82
C THR A 7 -13.94 8.66 11.71
N ASP A 8 -12.63 8.61 11.88
CA ASP A 8 -11.74 7.88 11.00
C ASP A 8 -11.49 6.47 11.56
N VAL A 9 -11.63 5.46 10.70
CA VAL A 9 -11.36 4.05 11.03
C VAL A 9 -10.23 3.57 10.13
N ALA A 10 -9.03 3.48 10.69
CA ALA A 10 -7.86 2.95 10.00
C ALA A 10 -7.86 1.42 10.02
N ILE A 11 -7.84 0.81 8.84
CA ILE A 11 -7.82 -0.63 8.64
C ILE A 11 -6.40 -1.00 8.23
N TRP A 12 -5.64 -1.56 9.17
CA TRP A 12 -4.28 -2.07 8.94
C TRP A 12 -4.30 -3.51 8.44
N ILE A 13 -3.51 -3.79 7.40
CA ILE A 13 -3.40 -5.10 6.77
C ILE A 13 -1.91 -5.41 6.57
N PHE A 14 -1.47 -6.55 7.09
CA PHE A 14 -0.13 -7.07 6.82
C PHE A 14 -0.21 -8.16 5.76
N TYR A 15 0.54 -8.03 4.67
CA TYR A 15 0.62 -9.07 3.65
C TYR A 15 1.98 -9.08 2.94
N PRO A 16 2.42 -10.24 2.41
CA PRO A 16 3.67 -10.37 1.65
C PRO A 16 3.54 -9.77 0.24
N PHE A 17 4.67 -9.43 -0.39
CA PHE A 17 4.66 -9.16 -1.83
C PHE A 17 4.17 -10.39 -2.60
N ASN A 18 3.42 -10.12 -3.65
CA ASN A 18 2.91 -11.13 -4.59
C ASN A 18 3.84 -11.30 -5.81
N GLY A 19 5.15 -11.19 -5.60
CA GLY A 19 6.23 -11.36 -6.59
C GLY A 19 7.04 -10.09 -6.87
N PRO A 20 8.12 -10.20 -7.66
CA PRO A 20 9.05 -9.09 -7.90
C PRO A 20 8.51 -8.03 -8.85
N ALA A 21 9.01 -6.81 -8.70
CA ALA A 21 8.52 -5.64 -9.43
C ALA A 21 8.71 -5.75 -10.95
N LYS A 22 7.85 -5.05 -11.69
CA LYS A 22 7.97 -4.85 -13.13
C LYS A 22 8.16 -3.38 -13.44
N ALA A 23 9.08 -3.06 -14.33
CA ALA A 23 9.22 -1.72 -14.88
C ALA A 23 8.54 -1.61 -16.24
N LYS A 24 8.05 -0.42 -16.55
CA LYS A 24 7.76 0.02 -17.91
C LYS A 24 8.89 0.95 -18.34
N VAL A 25 9.41 0.76 -19.54
CA VAL A 25 10.40 1.63 -20.19
C VAL A 25 9.84 1.99 -21.55
N LYS A 26 9.17 3.14 -21.63
CA LYS A 26 8.41 3.60 -22.80
C LYS A 26 7.34 2.59 -23.19
N PHE A 27 7.56 1.82 -24.25
CA PHE A 27 6.62 0.83 -24.77
C PHE A 27 6.99 -0.62 -24.39
N VAL A 28 8.08 -0.83 -23.65
CA VAL A 28 8.54 -2.15 -23.22
C VAL A 28 8.25 -2.36 -21.74
N ASN A 29 7.77 -3.56 -21.35
CA ASN A 29 7.64 -3.97 -19.96
C ASN A 29 8.72 -4.99 -19.62
N LEU A 30 9.35 -4.83 -18.46
CA LEU A 30 10.52 -5.61 -18.06
C LEU A 30 10.31 -6.14 -16.63
N PRO A 31 10.44 -7.45 -16.39
CA PRO A 31 10.60 -7.94 -15.03
C PRO A 31 11.93 -7.44 -14.47
N LEU A 32 11.93 -7.00 -13.21
CA LEU A 32 13.13 -6.46 -12.57
C LEU A 32 13.97 -7.52 -11.84
N GLY A 33 13.71 -8.80 -12.09
CA GLY A 33 14.46 -9.88 -11.43
C GLY A 33 14.03 -10.00 -9.98
N LYS A 34 14.96 -9.79 -9.04
CA LYS A 34 14.67 -9.74 -7.59
C LYS A 34 14.39 -8.35 -7.04
N ILE A 35 14.59 -7.31 -7.87
CA ILE A 35 14.41 -5.93 -7.44
C ILE A 35 12.93 -5.69 -7.13
N GLY A 36 12.69 -5.08 -5.97
CA GLY A 36 11.35 -4.80 -5.44
C GLY A 36 10.62 -6.03 -4.92
N GLU A 37 11.30 -7.15 -4.69
CA GLU A 37 10.77 -8.22 -3.85
C GLU A 37 10.93 -7.83 -2.38
N HIS A 38 9.89 -8.04 -1.57
CA HIS A 38 9.92 -7.84 -0.12
C HIS A 38 9.12 -8.92 0.59
N ILE A 39 9.52 -9.24 1.82
CA ILE A 39 8.86 -10.29 2.60
C ILE A 39 7.43 -9.93 3.04
N GLY A 40 7.11 -8.64 3.10
CA GLY A 40 5.80 -8.09 3.43
C GLY A 40 5.87 -6.68 3.99
N ASP A 41 4.73 -6.01 4.09
CA ASP A 41 4.61 -4.68 4.70
C ASP A 41 3.25 -4.53 5.39
N TRP A 42 3.17 -3.54 6.28
CA TRP A 42 1.93 -3.03 6.82
C TRP A 42 1.41 -1.93 5.91
N GLU A 43 0.23 -2.18 5.34
CA GLU A 43 -0.54 -1.22 4.56
C GLU A 43 -1.81 -0.84 5.30
N HIS A 44 -2.41 0.28 4.91
CA HIS A 44 -3.65 0.72 5.53
C HIS A 44 -4.55 1.50 4.59
N ALA A 45 -5.85 1.35 4.86
CA ALA A 45 -6.86 2.22 4.30
C ALA A 45 -7.68 2.82 5.43
N THR A 46 -8.07 4.09 5.29
CA THR A 46 -8.80 4.80 6.35
C THR A 46 -10.16 5.22 5.85
N LEU A 47 -11.20 4.75 6.53
CA LEU A 47 -12.58 5.16 6.26
C LEU A 47 -12.88 6.44 7.04
N ARG A 48 -13.35 7.49 6.38
CA ARG A 48 -13.83 8.70 7.02
C ARG A 48 -15.36 8.70 7.04
N ILE A 49 -15.95 8.52 8.21
CA ILE A 49 -17.39 8.35 8.40
C ILE A 49 -17.95 9.59 9.07
N SER A 50 -19.05 10.14 8.55
CA SER A 50 -19.69 11.32 9.15
C SER A 50 -20.40 10.96 10.45
N ASN A 51 -20.12 11.74 11.51
CA ASN A 51 -20.77 11.56 12.81
C ASN A 51 -22.24 12.01 12.82
N PHE A 52 -22.70 12.72 11.78
CA PHE A 52 -24.07 13.23 11.71
C PHE A 52 -25.05 12.21 11.13
N ASN A 53 -24.62 11.42 10.14
CA ASN A 53 -25.48 10.50 9.41
C ASN A 53 -24.92 9.08 9.23
N GLY A 54 -23.69 8.82 9.68
CA GLY A 54 -23.05 7.51 9.58
C GLY A 54 -22.61 7.12 8.17
N GLU A 55 -22.66 8.05 7.20
CA GLU A 55 -22.26 7.77 5.82
C GLU A 55 -20.74 7.86 5.63
N LEU A 56 -20.22 7.00 4.75
CA LEU A 56 -18.84 7.11 4.29
C LEU A 56 -18.69 8.38 3.45
N TRP A 57 -17.75 9.25 3.85
CA TRP A 57 -17.47 10.50 3.16
C TRP A 57 -16.31 10.35 2.19
N LYS A 58 -15.19 9.79 2.67
CA LYS A 58 -13.99 9.52 1.89
C LYS A 58 -13.30 8.26 2.38
N MET A 59 -12.46 7.68 1.54
CA MET A 59 -11.54 6.61 1.90
C MET A 59 -10.11 7.02 1.52
N PHE A 60 -9.19 6.93 2.47
CA PHE A 60 -7.77 7.05 2.22
C PHE A 60 -7.21 5.70 1.78
N LEU A 61 -6.34 5.70 0.77
CA LEU A 61 -5.64 4.51 0.30
C LEU A 61 -4.13 4.75 0.37
N SER A 62 -3.41 3.94 1.15
CA SER A 62 -1.95 4.01 1.23
C SER A 62 -1.29 3.73 -0.11
N GLN A 63 -0.29 4.54 -0.46
CA GLN A 63 0.53 4.40 -1.65
C GLN A 63 1.98 4.72 -1.30
N HIS A 64 2.76 3.67 -1.07
CA HIS A 64 4.18 3.79 -0.74
C HIS A 64 4.40 4.61 0.55
N SER A 65 5.02 5.79 0.46
CA SER A 65 5.30 6.67 1.60
C SER A 65 4.19 7.68 1.90
N GLY A 66 3.04 7.57 1.24
CA GLY A 66 1.91 8.49 1.41
C GLY A 66 0.60 7.82 1.04
N GLY A 67 -0.32 8.56 0.44
CA GLY A 67 -1.57 8.01 -0.09
C GLY A 67 -2.47 9.06 -0.69
N VAL A 68 -3.73 8.70 -0.90
CA VAL A 68 -4.72 9.59 -1.49
C VAL A 68 -6.09 9.40 -0.85
N TRP A 69 -6.75 10.51 -0.54
CA TRP A 69 -8.16 10.53 -0.17
C TRP A 69 -9.04 10.50 -1.42
N ILE A 70 -9.98 9.56 -1.45
CA ILE A 70 -10.94 9.38 -2.54
C ILE A 70 -12.34 9.64 -2.00
N ASP A 71 -13.11 10.47 -2.70
CA ASP A 71 -14.50 10.73 -2.35
C ASP A 71 -15.35 9.46 -2.49
N ALA A 72 -16.29 9.25 -1.58
CA ALA A 72 -17.08 8.02 -1.56
C ALA A 72 -17.84 7.77 -2.87
N CYS A 73 -18.25 8.83 -3.59
CA CYS A 73 -18.90 8.71 -4.89
C CYS A 73 -17.99 8.21 -6.03
N ASP A 74 -16.66 8.29 -5.85
CA ASP A 74 -15.67 7.81 -6.81
C ASP A 74 -15.14 6.40 -6.49
N LEU A 75 -15.56 5.83 -5.37
CA LEU A 75 -15.21 4.47 -4.96
C LEU A 75 -16.07 3.43 -5.67
N GLU A 76 -15.47 2.27 -5.91
CA GLU A 76 -16.24 1.07 -6.23
C GLU A 76 -16.74 0.40 -4.95
N PHE A 77 -17.97 -0.11 -4.99
CA PHE A 77 -18.53 -0.92 -3.92
C PHE A 77 -18.74 -2.36 -4.40
N GLY A 78 -18.50 -3.32 -3.52
CA GLY A 78 -18.54 -4.76 -3.83
C GLY A 78 -19.91 -5.24 -4.35
N GLY A 79 -19.98 -6.50 -4.79
CA GLY A 79 -21.26 -7.15 -5.10
C GLY A 79 -21.92 -6.79 -6.44
N GLY A 80 -21.30 -5.95 -7.28
CA GLY A 80 -21.68 -5.74 -8.69
C GLY A 80 -23.16 -5.36 -8.89
N GLY A 81 -23.54 -4.11 -8.61
CA GLY A 81 -24.90 -3.62 -8.86
C GLY A 81 -25.50 -2.71 -7.79
N GLY A 82 -24.69 -2.06 -6.96
CA GLY A 82 -25.17 -1.01 -6.03
C GLY A 82 -25.80 -1.52 -4.73
N GLY A 83 -25.74 -2.82 -4.42
CA GLY A 83 -26.34 -3.39 -3.21
C GLY A 83 -25.38 -3.58 -2.02
N SER A 84 -24.07 -3.40 -2.20
CA SER A 84 -23.08 -3.55 -1.12
C SER A 84 -22.69 -2.20 -0.56
N ASN A 85 -22.57 -2.10 0.76
CA ASN A 85 -22.01 -0.96 1.48
C ASN A 85 -20.49 -1.10 1.74
N LYS A 86 -19.84 -2.12 1.15
CA LYS A 86 -18.40 -2.37 1.31
C LYS A 86 -17.61 -1.70 0.19
N PRO A 87 -16.85 -0.62 0.46
CA PRO A 87 -15.96 -0.03 -0.54
C PRO A 87 -14.83 -1.01 -0.90
N VAL A 88 -14.28 -0.86 -2.10
CA VAL A 88 -13.24 -1.74 -2.66
C VAL A 88 -11.96 -0.95 -2.86
N ALA A 89 -10.86 -1.49 -2.33
CA ALA A 89 -9.50 -1.07 -2.64
C ALA A 89 -8.81 -2.17 -3.46
N TYR A 90 -8.02 -1.76 -4.45
CA TYR A 90 -7.25 -2.65 -5.31
C TYR A 90 -5.78 -2.61 -4.89
N ALA A 91 -5.29 -3.70 -4.29
CA ALA A 91 -3.87 -3.87 -4.00
C ALA A 91 -3.06 -4.08 -5.30
N SER A 92 -1.92 -3.41 -5.43
CA SER A 92 -1.08 -3.54 -6.61
C SER A 92 -0.44 -4.93 -6.74
N LEU A 93 -0.28 -5.34 -7.99
CA LEU A 93 0.53 -6.48 -8.35
C LEU A 93 2.00 -6.05 -8.30
N HIS A 94 2.79 -6.86 -7.62
CA HIS A 94 4.21 -6.71 -7.31
C HIS A 94 4.52 -5.45 -6.50
N GLY A 95 3.59 -5.05 -5.63
CA GLY A 95 3.70 -3.89 -4.76
C GLY A 95 2.66 -3.94 -3.66
N HIS A 96 2.59 -2.86 -2.87
CA HIS A 96 1.66 -2.76 -1.75
C HIS A 96 0.73 -1.53 -1.80
N ALA A 97 0.91 -0.67 -2.80
CA ALA A 97 0.05 0.49 -2.98
C ALA A 97 -1.40 0.07 -3.29
N MET A 98 -2.35 0.81 -2.74
CA MET A 98 -3.78 0.61 -2.95
C MET A 98 -4.37 1.69 -3.85
N TYR A 99 -5.26 1.25 -4.73
CA TYR A 99 -5.91 2.10 -5.72
C TYR A 99 -7.42 1.94 -5.71
N ALA A 100 -8.15 3.01 -6.00
CA ALA A 100 -9.62 2.99 -6.02
C ALA A 100 -10.21 2.29 -7.25
N LYS A 101 -9.41 2.17 -8.32
CA LYS A 101 -9.84 1.63 -9.62
C LYS A 101 -8.80 0.66 -10.17
N PRO A 102 -9.23 -0.38 -10.90
CA PRO A 102 -8.32 -1.27 -11.60
C PRO A 102 -7.62 -0.53 -12.76
N GLY A 103 -6.37 -0.89 -13.03
CA GLY A 103 -5.58 -0.31 -14.12
C GLY A 103 -4.09 -0.30 -13.82
N LEU A 104 -3.35 0.46 -14.63
CA LEU A 104 -1.92 0.69 -14.42
C LEU A 104 -1.73 2.09 -13.84
N VAL A 105 -1.11 2.18 -12.67
CA VAL A 105 -0.47 3.40 -12.20
C VAL A 105 1.04 3.25 -12.35
N LEU A 106 1.68 4.21 -13.01
CA LEU A 106 3.12 4.19 -13.24
C LEU A 106 3.82 5.07 -12.20
N GLN A 107 4.67 4.47 -11.38
CA GLN A 107 5.54 5.20 -10.46
C GLN A 107 6.82 5.59 -11.19
N GLY A 108 6.77 6.77 -11.82
CA GLY A 108 7.89 7.33 -12.57
C GLY A 108 7.42 8.43 -13.53
N ASP A 109 8.28 8.81 -14.46
CA ASP A 109 8.08 9.92 -15.38
C ASP A 109 8.28 9.52 -16.84
N ASP A 110 7.66 10.26 -17.76
CA ASP A 110 7.91 10.14 -19.21
C ASP A 110 7.78 8.70 -19.75
N GLY A 111 6.79 7.95 -19.23
CA GLY A 111 6.53 6.55 -19.62
C GLY A 111 7.58 5.56 -19.13
N VAL A 112 8.41 5.92 -18.15
CA VAL A 112 9.40 5.06 -17.50
C VAL A 112 9.14 5.00 -16.00
N GLY A 113 9.00 3.80 -15.42
CA GLY A 113 8.71 3.67 -13.99
C GLY A 113 8.35 2.26 -13.52
N ILE A 114 8.17 2.08 -12.22
CA ILE A 114 7.63 0.85 -11.63
C ILE A 114 6.13 0.78 -11.96
N ARG A 115 5.67 -0.41 -12.36
CA ARG A 115 4.27 -0.66 -12.67
C ARG A 115 3.52 -1.08 -11.41
N ASN A 116 2.52 -0.31 -11.04
CA ASN A 116 1.49 -0.72 -10.09
C ASN A 116 0.26 -1.15 -10.88
N ASP A 117 0.25 -2.43 -11.27
CA ASP A 117 -0.87 -3.04 -12.01
C ASP A 117 -1.95 -3.52 -11.04
N THR A 118 -3.21 -3.19 -11.28
CA THR A 118 -4.36 -3.64 -10.48
C THR A 118 -5.46 -4.17 -11.39
N ALA A 119 -6.18 -5.18 -10.92
CA ALA A 119 -7.30 -5.76 -11.66
C ALA A 119 -8.34 -6.37 -10.72
N LYS A 120 -9.59 -6.44 -11.19
CA LYS A 120 -10.62 -7.26 -10.55
C LYS A 120 -10.20 -8.72 -10.60
N SER A 121 -10.35 -9.41 -9.47
CA SER A 121 -10.05 -10.84 -9.38
C SER A 121 -11.03 -11.53 -8.42
N LYS A 122 -11.03 -12.86 -8.41
CA LYS A 122 -11.78 -13.66 -7.44
C LYS A 122 -11.06 -13.79 -6.09
N LYS A 123 -9.81 -13.32 -5.98
CA LYS A 123 -9.03 -13.30 -4.74
C LYS A 123 -9.33 -11.98 -4.04
N VAL A 124 -10.24 -12.03 -3.07
CA VAL A 124 -10.70 -10.86 -2.30
C VAL A 124 -10.51 -11.16 -0.81
N VAL A 125 -10.03 -10.17 -0.08
CA VAL A 125 -9.96 -10.20 1.39
C VAL A 125 -11.09 -9.32 1.91
N ASP A 126 -12.04 -9.91 2.65
CA ASP A 126 -13.07 -9.15 3.35
C ASP A 126 -12.55 -8.77 4.75
N THR A 127 -12.01 -7.56 4.87
CA THR A 127 -11.47 -7.02 6.13
C THR A 127 -12.53 -6.87 7.22
N GLY A 128 -13.82 -6.84 6.87
CA GLY A 128 -14.91 -6.78 7.84
C GLY A 128 -15.32 -8.15 8.40
N SER A 129 -14.81 -9.26 7.85
CA SER A 129 -15.21 -10.61 8.25
C SER A 129 -14.44 -11.16 9.47
N GLY A 130 -13.25 -10.65 9.72
CA GLY A 130 -12.40 -11.06 10.83
C GLY A 130 -11.35 -9.99 11.10
N TYR A 131 -11.62 -9.15 12.11
CA TYR A 131 -10.75 -8.06 12.53
C TYR A 131 -10.59 -8.06 14.05
N GLU A 132 -9.53 -7.41 14.52
CA GLU A 132 -9.30 -7.11 15.93
C GLU A 132 -9.18 -5.59 16.05
N VAL A 133 -9.88 -4.99 17.01
CA VAL A 133 -9.70 -3.56 17.32
C VAL A 133 -8.45 -3.46 18.18
N ILE A 134 -7.41 -2.81 17.66
CA ILE A 134 -6.09 -2.80 18.28
C ILE A 134 -5.74 -1.48 18.98
N ALA A 135 -6.42 -0.40 18.62
CA ALA A 135 -6.24 0.93 19.20
C ALA A 135 -7.51 1.77 19.01
N ALA A 136 -7.72 2.75 19.90
CA ALA A 136 -8.71 3.81 19.73
C ALA A 136 -8.22 5.06 20.46
N GLU A 137 -8.34 6.24 19.84
CA GLU A 137 -7.98 7.52 20.49
C GLU A 137 -9.03 7.97 21.54
N TYR A 138 -10.27 7.52 21.39
CA TYR A 138 -11.37 7.81 22.30
C TYR A 138 -11.71 6.57 23.14
N GLY A 139 -11.51 6.65 24.46
CA GLY A 139 -11.82 5.55 25.38
C GLY A 139 -10.97 5.45 26.65
N ASP A 140 -9.87 6.21 26.75
CA ASP A 140 -8.92 6.19 27.88
C ASP A 140 -9.36 7.03 29.10
N GLY A 141 -10.67 7.09 29.39
CA GLY A 141 -11.21 7.67 30.61
C GLY A 141 -11.30 6.65 31.75
N ASP A 142 -11.39 7.14 33.00
CA ASP A 142 -11.51 6.37 34.26
C ASP A 142 -12.64 5.31 34.31
N ASP A 143 -13.53 5.27 33.31
CA ASP A 143 -14.67 4.33 33.23
C ASP A 143 -14.32 2.96 32.57
N GLY A 144 -13.04 2.65 32.37
CA GLY A 144 -12.58 1.28 32.08
C GLY A 144 -12.95 0.71 30.71
N GLY A 145 -13.25 1.56 29.72
CA GLY A 145 -13.69 1.18 28.37
C GLY A 145 -12.61 1.18 27.28
N GLY A 146 -11.32 1.16 27.65
CA GLY A 146 -10.21 1.23 26.70
C GLY A 146 -10.06 -0.04 25.84
N VAL A 147 -9.56 0.12 24.61
CA VAL A 147 -9.18 -1.01 23.75
C VAL A 147 -7.96 -1.70 24.35
N ALA A 148 -8.07 -3.01 24.61
CA ALA A 148 -6.93 -3.80 25.06
C ALA A 148 -5.94 -4.00 23.90
N GLU A 149 -4.94 -3.12 23.81
CA GLU A 149 -3.94 -3.15 22.73
C GLU A 149 -3.17 -4.50 22.75
N PRO A 150 -3.15 -5.23 21.62
CA PRO A 150 -2.39 -6.47 21.54
C PRO A 150 -0.88 -6.24 21.74
N PRO A 151 -0.17 -7.10 22.49
CA PRO A 151 1.25 -6.90 22.77
C PRO A 151 2.14 -6.76 21.52
N TRP A 152 1.76 -7.40 20.42
CA TRP A 152 2.53 -7.35 19.16
C TRP A 152 2.57 -5.95 18.53
N VAL A 153 1.60 -5.09 18.81
CA VAL A 153 1.56 -3.70 18.32
C VAL A 153 2.76 -2.89 18.87
N ASN A 154 3.27 -3.27 20.04
CA ASN A 154 4.46 -2.68 20.67
C ASN A 154 5.78 -3.35 20.25
N TYR A 155 5.76 -4.29 19.29
CA TYR A 155 6.99 -4.82 18.71
C TYR A 155 7.58 -3.80 17.72
N LEU A 156 8.53 -3.01 18.20
CA LEU A 156 9.16 -1.91 17.46
C LEU A 156 10.36 -2.32 16.60
N ARG A 157 10.64 -3.63 16.48
CA ARG A 157 11.68 -4.16 15.61
C ARG A 157 11.10 -4.57 14.26
N LYS A 158 11.99 -4.93 13.33
CA LYS A 158 11.63 -5.34 11.97
C LYS A 158 11.06 -6.76 11.94
N TRP A 159 10.06 -6.96 11.10
CA TRP A 159 9.33 -8.20 10.91
C TRP A 159 9.92 -9.01 9.76
N GLY A 160 10.60 -10.12 10.07
CA GLY A 160 11.21 -11.00 9.08
C GLY A 160 12.72 -10.79 8.90
N PRO A 161 13.38 -11.68 8.13
CA PRO A 161 14.80 -11.57 7.81
C PRO A 161 15.15 -10.29 7.04
N LYS A 162 16.41 -9.88 7.17
CA LYS A 162 17.07 -8.98 6.23
C LYS A 162 17.87 -9.81 5.23
N ILE A 163 17.67 -9.57 3.94
CA ILE A 163 18.38 -10.23 2.87
C ILE A 163 18.94 -9.17 1.92
N ASP A 164 20.27 -9.15 1.81
CA ASP A 164 20.97 -8.27 0.87
C ASP A 164 21.26 -9.03 -0.43
N TYR A 165 20.90 -8.43 -1.57
CA TYR A 165 21.21 -8.97 -2.90
C TYR A 165 22.11 -8.01 -3.69
N SER A 166 23.00 -8.58 -4.52
CA SER A 166 23.67 -7.81 -5.57
C SER A 166 22.70 -7.56 -6.72
N VAL A 167 22.00 -6.43 -6.68
CA VAL A 167 21.05 -6.00 -7.72
C VAL A 167 21.71 -5.36 -8.94
N ASP A 168 22.98 -4.98 -8.80
CA ASP A 168 23.81 -4.47 -9.88
C ASP A 168 23.85 -5.43 -11.08
N ASP A 169 23.85 -6.73 -10.80
CA ASP A 169 23.88 -7.76 -11.82
C ASP A 169 22.54 -7.88 -12.56
N ASP A 170 21.42 -7.71 -11.86
CA ASP A 170 20.08 -7.68 -12.47
C ASP A 170 19.90 -6.43 -13.34
N VAL A 171 20.30 -5.24 -12.86
CA VAL A 171 20.29 -4.01 -13.66
C VAL A 171 21.16 -4.16 -14.90
N LYS A 172 22.41 -4.65 -14.77
CA LYS A 172 23.32 -4.87 -15.91
C LYS A 172 22.74 -5.88 -16.89
N ARG A 173 22.14 -6.97 -16.41
CA ARG A 173 21.52 -8.01 -17.23
C ARG A 173 20.36 -7.44 -18.04
N ILE A 174 19.44 -6.73 -17.41
CA ILE A 174 18.28 -6.11 -18.08
C ILE A 174 18.75 -5.05 -19.08
N ALA A 175 19.71 -4.20 -18.69
CA ALA A 175 20.25 -3.17 -19.57
C ALA A 175 20.94 -3.73 -20.83
N ARG A 176 21.48 -4.95 -20.80
CA ARG A 176 22.05 -5.61 -21.99
C ARG A 176 20.99 -6.06 -22.99
N LEU A 177 19.75 -6.29 -22.54
CA LEU A 177 18.64 -6.71 -23.40
C LEU A 177 17.97 -5.52 -24.13
N LEU A 178 18.28 -4.29 -23.74
CA LEU A 178 17.65 -3.09 -24.28
C LEU A 178 18.52 -2.41 -25.35
N PRO A 179 17.95 -1.99 -26.48
CA PRO A 179 18.67 -1.23 -27.49
C PRO A 179 18.79 0.26 -27.12
N GLY A 180 19.95 0.84 -27.42
CA GLY A 180 20.26 2.28 -27.44
C GLY A 180 19.43 3.17 -26.49
N PRO A 181 18.41 3.90 -26.98
CA PRO A 181 17.64 4.84 -26.16
C PRO A 181 16.90 4.20 -24.97
N LEU A 182 16.35 2.99 -25.15
CA LEU A 182 15.64 2.29 -24.07
C LEU A 182 16.59 1.89 -22.95
N LYS A 183 17.80 1.45 -23.30
CA LYS A 183 18.85 1.16 -22.33
C LYS A 183 19.21 2.39 -21.50
N LYS A 184 19.40 3.53 -22.17
CA LYS A 184 19.71 4.79 -21.49
C LYS A 184 18.59 5.23 -20.55
N ALA A 185 17.34 5.11 -20.99
CA ALA A 185 16.17 5.40 -20.18
C ALA A 185 16.08 4.50 -18.94
N PHE A 186 16.26 3.18 -19.11
CA PHE A 186 16.24 2.22 -18.01
C PHE A 186 17.37 2.46 -16.99
N VAL A 187 18.60 2.69 -17.44
CA VAL A 187 19.75 2.96 -16.55
C VAL A 187 19.57 4.27 -15.78
N ASN A 188 18.99 5.30 -16.41
CA ASN A 188 18.68 6.54 -15.71
C ASN A 188 17.58 6.33 -14.66
N PHE A 189 16.57 5.52 -14.99
CA PHE A 189 15.51 5.15 -14.06
C PHE A 189 16.03 4.32 -12.88
N SER A 190 16.88 3.31 -13.12
CA SER A 190 17.42 2.48 -12.03
C SER A 190 18.18 3.31 -10.99
N ARG A 191 18.88 4.36 -11.42
CA ARG A 191 19.56 5.29 -10.50
C ARG A 191 18.60 6.13 -9.62
N LYS A 192 17.31 6.20 -9.98
CA LYS A 192 16.26 6.87 -9.20
C LYS A 192 15.48 5.92 -8.30
N ILE A 193 15.65 4.60 -8.45
CA ILE A 193 14.95 3.64 -7.60
C ILE A 193 15.55 3.75 -6.18
N PRO A 194 14.71 3.88 -5.13
CA PRO A 194 15.18 3.93 -3.75
C PRO A 194 15.96 2.67 -3.35
N ASP A 195 16.95 2.83 -2.48
CA ASP A 195 17.84 1.74 -2.08
C ASP A 195 17.08 0.62 -1.33
N GLU A 196 15.95 0.95 -0.72
CA GLU A 196 15.06 0.01 -0.04
C GLU A 196 14.52 -1.06 -0.99
N VAL A 197 14.38 -0.75 -2.28
CA VAL A 197 13.84 -1.66 -3.29
C VAL A 197 14.88 -2.70 -3.73
N TYR A 198 16.14 -2.58 -3.28
CA TYR A 198 17.25 -3.42 -3.69
C TYR A 198 17.60 -4.57 -2.75
N GLY A 199 16.89 -4.69 -1.64
CA GLY A 199 17.02 -5.80 -0.71
C GLY A 199 15.70 -6.07 0.01
N GLU A 200 15.65 -7.16 0.73
CA GLU A 200 14.53 -7.45 1.60
C GLU A 200 14.89 -6.99 3.01
N ASP A 201 14.12 -6.07 3.54
CA ASP A 201 14.25 -5.66 4.93
C ASP A 201 12.86 -5.56 5.53
N GLY A 202 12.60 -6.40 6.53
CA GLY A 202 11.30 -6.50 7.17
C GLY A 202 10.76 -5.14 7.64
N PRO A 203 9.44 -4.90 7.57
CA PRO A 203 8.87 -3.64 7.99
C PRO A 203 8.90 -3.54 9.51
N THR A 204 8.88 -2.33 10.04
CA THR A 204 8.50 -2.11 11.44
C THR A 204 6.98 -2.28 11.59
N GLY A 205 6.52 -2.49 12.84
CA GLY A 205 5.09 -2.55 13.14
C GLY A 205 4.35 -1.24 12.80
N PRO A 206 3.00 -1.30 12.73
CA PRO A 206 2.18 -0.17 12.26
C PRO A 206 2.31 1.07 13.15
N LYS A 207 2.61 0.90 14.44
CA LYS A 207 2.84 2.00 15.41
C LYS A 207 4.03 2.92 15.08
N LEU A 208 4.94 2.47 14.21
CA LEU A 208 6.08 3.27 13.73
C LEU A 208 5.82 3.92 12.37
N LYS A 209 4.66 3.68 11.74
CA LYS A 209 4.25 4.38 10.53
C LYS A 209 3.74 5.76 10.91
N GLY A 210 4.06 6.78 10.11
CA GLY A 210 3.63 8.16 10.37
C GLY A 210 2.10 8.33 10.41
N ASN A 211 1.38 7.40 9.77
CA ASN A 211 -0.08 7.33 9.69
C ASN A 211 -0.74 6.62 10.88
N TRP A 212 0.03 6.14 11.86
CA TRP A 212 -0.54 5.47 13.02
C TRP A 212 -1.39 6.41 13.90
N SER A 213 -0.95 7.66 14.00
CA SER A 213 -1.57 8.67 14.87
C SER A 213 -1.86 9.94 14.09
N GLY A 214 -2.99 10.56 14.37
CA GLY A 214 -3.41 11.79 13.70
C GLY A 214 -4.04 11.57 12.32
N ASP A 215 -4.36 12.68 11.65
CA ASP A 215 -5.04 12.67 10.35
C ASP A 215 -4.09 12.21 9.22
N GLU A 216 -4.59 11.41 8.27
CA GLU A 216 -3.86 11.02 7.06
C GLU A 216 -3.47 12.23 6.20
N ASN A 217 -2.22 12.29 5.74
CA ASN A 217 -1.67 13.36 4.90
C ASN A 217 -1.27 12.87 3.50
#